data_AF-X1MK40-F1
#
_entry.id   AF-X1MK40-F1
#
_cell.length_a   1.000
_cell.length_b   1.000
_cell.length_c   1.000
_cell.angle_alpha   90.00
_cell.angle_beta   90.00
_cell.angle_gamma   90.00
#
_symmetry.space_group_name_H-M   'P 1'
#
loop_
_entity.id
_entity.type
_entity.pdbx_description
1 polymer ?
#
loop_
_entity_poly.entity_id
_entity_poly.type
_entity_poly.pdbx_seq_one_letter_code
_entity_poly.pdbx_strand_id
1 'polypeptide(L)'
;MRLIEIPPALRTIVRDTAFNVYTRVDTRRMHKLGVLTDDELWQVYKDQGYDEEKALNMAKFTVRYNEQTDKDLTKSEILKGFAEDIISREDAKVMLV
;
A
#
# COMPACT_ATOMS: atom_id res chain seq x y z
N MET A 1 -3.98 -1.22 47.39
CA MET A 1 -3.51 -1.51 46.01
C MET A 1 -2.40 -0.53 45.68
N ARG A 2 -1.15 -0.98 45.56
CA ARG A 2 -0.02 -0.10 45.22
C ARG A 2 0.01 0.04 43.70
N LEU A 3 -0.25 1.24 43.18
CA LEU A 3 -0.05 1.51 41.77
C LEU A 3 1.44 1.33 41.48
N ILE A 4 1.78 0.37 40.64
CA ILE A 4 3.14 0.18 40.15
C ILE A 4 3.39 1.33 39.18
N GLU A 5 4.26 2.27 39.57
CA GLU A 5 4.68 3.32 38.67
C GLU A 5 5.60 2.76 37.59
N ILE A 6 5.25 3.01 36.32
CA ILE A 6 6.15 2.74 35.18
C ILE A 6 7.40 3.61 35.36
N PRO A 7 8.63 3.06 35.28
CA PRO A 7 9.87 3.84 35.31
C PRO A 7 9.87 5.01 34.31
N PRO A 8 10.44 6.19 34.63
CA PRO A 8 10.41 7.36 33.74
C PRO A 8 10.92 7.11 32.31
N ALA A 9 11.98 6.31 32.15
CA ALA A 9 12.51 5.94 30.84
C ALA A 9 11.50 5.11 30.03
N LEU A 10 10.82 4.17 30.68
CA LEU A 10 9.78 3.35 30.03
C LEU A 10 8.53 4.17 29.69
N ARG A 11 8.18 5.21 30.47
CA ARG A 11 7.09 6.13 30.11
C ARG A 11 7.36 6.84 28.79
N THR A 12 8.61 7.26 28.59
CA THR A 12 9.05 7.95 27.37
C THR A 12 8.93 7.01 26.16
N ILE A 13 9.46 5.79 26.29
CA ILE A 13 9.37 4.77 25.22
C ILE A 13 7.91 4.46 24.89
N VAL A 14 7.08 4.18 25.91
CA VAL A 14 5.66 3.88 25.70
C VAL A 14 4.96 5.04 24.98
N ARG A 15 5.17 6.28 25.43
CA ARG A 15 4.61 7.48 24.78
C ARG A 15 5.03 7.57 23.32
N ASP A 16 6.31 7.36 23.02
CA ASP A 16 6.85 7.56 21.67
C ASP A 16 6.42 6.42 20.72
N THR A 17 6.10 5.24 21.25
CA THR A 17 5.58 4.09 20.47
C THR A 17 4.05 3.94 20.44
N ALA A 18 3.32 4.75 21.21
CA ALA A 18 1.86 4.60 21.36
C ALA A 18 1.05 5.13 20.18
N PHE A 19 1.69 5.66 19.15
CA PHE A 19 1.03 6.16 17.95
C PHE A 19 0.66 5.04 16.99
N ASN A 20 -0.44 5.21 16.26
CA ASN A 20 -0.79 4.32 15.17
C ASN A 20 0.11 4.60 13.97
N VAL A 21 0.80 3.57 13.49
CA VAL A 21 1.57 3.62 12.24
C VAL A 21 0.64 3.45 11.04
N TYR A 22 1.08 3.89 9.87
CA TYR A 22 0.37 3.58 8.63
C TYR A 22 0.26 2.08 8.45
N THR A 23 -0.90 1.60 8.00
CA THR A 23 -1.05 0.19 7.64
C THR A 23 -0.30 -0.09 6.33
N ARG A 24 0.07 -1.35 6.09
CA ARG A 24 0.70 -1.76 4.82
C ARG A 24 -0.17 -1.46 3.60
N VAL A 25 -1.49 -1.54 3.77
CA VAL A 25 -2.46 -1.26 2.70
C VAL A 25 -2.48 0.25 2.41
N ASP A 26 -2.58 1.06 3.46
CA ASP A 26 -2.61 2.52 3.30
C ASP A 26 -1.27 3.05 2.79
N THR A 27 -0.14 2.51 3.25
CA THR A 27 1.20 2.84 2.74
C THR A 27 1.27 2.70 1.21
N ARG A 28 0.79 1.57 0.66
CA ARG A 28 0.77 1.33 -0.79
C ARG A 28 -0.17 2.27 -1.54
N ARG A 29 -1.35 2.54 -0.97
CA ARG A 29 -2.34 3.47 -1.55
C ARG A 29 -1.83 4.90 -1.53
N MET A 30 -1.23 5.33 -0.44
CA MET A 30 -0.63 6.65 -0.28
C MET A 30 0.52 6.84 -1.28
N HIS A 31 1.39 5.85 -1.44
CA HIS A 31 2.41 5.87 -2.50
C HIS A 31 1.78 5.94 -3.90
N LYS A 32 0.74 5.14 -4.17
CA LYS A 32 0.02 5.16 -5.46
C LYS A 32 -0.59 6.53 -5.77
N LEU A 33 -1.03 7.24 -4.74
CA LEU A 33 -1.63 8.58 -4.84
C LEU A 33 -0.59 9.70 -4.81
N GLY A 34 0.71 9.39 -4.73
CA GLY A 34 1.79 10.37 -4.64
C GLY A 34 1.88 11.11 -3.30
N VAL A 35 1.21 10.60 -2.25
CA VAL A 35 1.28 11.15 -0.89
C VAL A 35 2.59 10.74 -0.21
N LEU A 36 3.08 9.52 -0.49
CA LEU A 36 4.40 9.06 -0.09
C LEU A 36 5.28 8.94 -1.33
N THR A 37 6.53 9.35 -1.20
CA THR A 37 7.58 9.15 -2.19
C THR A 37 8.28 7.79 -2.00
N ASP A 38 9.02 7.34 -3.02
CA ASP A 38 9.81 6.10 -2.98
C ASP A 38 10.77 6.05 -1.78
N ASP A 39 11.40 7.17 -1.44
CA ASP A 39 12.36 7.29 -0.35
C ASP A 39 11.69 7.18 1.03
N GLU A 40 10.46 7.70 1.16
CA GLU A 40 9.70 7.67 2.41
C GLU A 40 9.16 6.27 2.74
N LEU A 41 8.96 5.41 1.73
CA LEU A 41 8.44 4.06 1.93
C LEU A 41 9.30 3.24 2.91
N TRP A 42 10.62 3.33 2.79
CA TRP A 42 11.53 2.57 3.65
C TRP A 42 11.35 2.95 5.12
N GLN A 43 11.25 4.24 5.42
CA GLN A 43 11.08 4.73 6.78
C GLN A 43 9.74 4.29 7.36
N VAL A 44 8.66 4.39 6.56
CA VAL A 44 7.32 3.92 6.99
C VAL A 44 7.32 2.42 7.31
N TYR A 45 8.03 1.61 6.54
CA TYR A 45 8.17 0.18 6.86
C TYR A 45 9.02 -0.07 8.10
N LYS A 46 10.05 0.74 8.39
CA LYS A 46 10.77 0.67 9.66
C LYS A 46 9.89 1.02 10.85
N ASP A 47 9.05 2.04 10.73
CA ASP A 47 8.12 2.45 11.78
C ASP A 47 7.09 1.34 12.07
N GLN A 48 6.71 0.56 11.06
CA GLN A 48 5.90 -0.65 11.21
C GLN A 48 6.62 -1.83 11.91
N GLY A 49 7.92 -1.70 12.19
CA GLY A 49 8.72 -2.70 12.89
C GLY A 49 9.47 -3.68 11.99
N TYR A 50 9.59 -3.42 10.68
CA TYR A 50 10.47 -4.20 9.82
C TYR A 50 11.94 -3.88 10.09
N ASP A 51 12.80 -4.90 10.02
CA ASP A 51 14.25 -4.69 9.94
C ASP A 51 14.65 -4.01 8.62
N GLU A 52 15.91 -3.58 8.52
CA GLU A 52 16.38 -2.77 7.38
C GLU A 52 16.24 -3.48 6.04
N GLU A 53 16.57 -4.78 5.98
CA GLU A 53 16.49 -5.58 4.76
C GLU A 53 15.02 -5.72 4.32
N LYS A 54 14.14 -6.09 5.26
CA LYS A 54 12.71 -6.26 4.98
C LYS A 54 12.04 -4.95 4.61
N ALA A 55 12.38 -3.85 5.28
CA ALA A 55 11.86 -2.52 4.96
C ALA A 55 12.25 -2.09 3.53
N LEU A 56 13.51 -2.33 3.14
CA LEU A 56 14.00 -2.05 1.79
C LEU A 56 13.29 -2.90 0.74
N ASN A 57 13.12 -4.20 1.02
CA ASN A 57 12.41 -5.10 0.12
C ASN A 57 10.93 -4.72 -0.03
N MET A 58 10.28 -4.24 1.04
CA MET A 58 8.90 -3.76 0.99
C MET A 58 8.73 -2.44 0.24
N ALA A 59 9.68 -1.51 0.37
CA ALA A 59 9.69 -0.29 -0.44
C ALA A 59 9.78 -0.64 -1.93
N LYS A 60 10.76 -1.45 -2.33
CA LYS A 60 10.93 -1.93 -3.71
C LYS A 60 9.71 -2.67 -4.25
N PHE A 61 9.11 -3.52 -3.42
CA PHE A 61 7.88 -4.23 -3.78
C PHE A 61 6.74 -3.24 -4.06
N THR A 62 6.56 -2.23 -3.23
CA THR A 62 5.47 -1.26 -3.36
C THR A 62 5.61 -0.40 -4.60
N VAL A 63 6.83 0.04 -4.93
CA VAL A 63 7.12 0.76 -6.18
C VAL A 63 6.69 -0.09 -7.37
N ARG A 64 7.26 -1.31 -7.49
CA ARG A 64 6.94 -2.24 -8.60
C ARG A 64 5.46 -2.62 -8.66
N TYR A 65 4.82 -2.81 -7.51
CA TYR A 65 3.40 -3.15 -7.45
C TYR A 65 2.52 -2.00 -7.97
N ASN A 66 2.91 -0.75 -7.73
CA ASN A 66 2.15 0.41 -8.19
C ASN A 66 2.47 0.78 -9.64
N GLU A 67 3.69 0.48 -10.12
CA GLU A 67 4.07 0.59 -11.54
C GLU A 67 3.31 -0.40 -12.43
N GLN A 68 2.86 -1.53 -11.88
CA GLN A 68 1.92 -2.44 -12.54
C GLN A 68 0.58 -1.72 -12.71
N THR A 69 0.50 -0.96 -13.80
CA THR A 69 -0.71 -0.30 -14.27
C THR A 69 -1.56 -1.34 -14.98
N ASP A 70 -2.85 -1.28 -14.68
CA ASP A 70 -3.95 -2.04 -15.27
C ASP A 70 -4.04 -3.53 -14.91
N LYS A 71 -5.09 -3.83 -14.14
CA LYS A 71 -5.77 -5.11 -14.30
C LYS A 71 -6.24 -5.13 -15.75
N ASP A 72 -5.80 -6.11 -16.52
CA ASP A 72 -6.52 -6.50 -17.73
C ASP A 72 -8.01 -6.55 -17.38
N LEU A 73 -8.83 -5.85 -18.18
CA LEU A 73 -10.27 -5.82 -17.98
C LEU A 73 -10.74 -7.28 -17.90
N THR A 74 -11.49 -7.60 -16.85
CA THR A 74 -12.08 -8.94 -16.77
C THR A 74 -13.01 -9.12 -17.97
N LYS A 75 -13.15 -10.35 -18.46
CA LYS A 75 -14.09 -10.67 -19.55
C LYS A 75 -15.49 -10.10 -19.32
N SER A 76 -15.94 -10.07 -18.06
CA SER A 76 -17.22 -9.47 -17.67
C SER A 76 -17.26 -7.95 -17.86
N GLU A 77 -16.19 -7.23 -17.54
CA GLU A 77 -16.07 -5.79 -17.77
C GLU A 77 -16.00 -5.45 -19.26
N ILE A 78 -15.27 -6.25 -20.05
CA ILE A 78 -15.20 -6.10 -21.51
C ILE A 78 -16.57 -6.33 -22.15
N LEU A 79 -17.24 -7.44 -21.81
CA LEU A 79 -18.57 -7.75 -22.35
C LEU A 79 -19.62 -6.71 -21.94
N LYS A 80 -19.54 -6.19 -20.71
CA LYS A 80 -20.40 -5.11 -20.24
C LYS A 80 -20.16 -3.83 -21.04
N GLY A 81 -18.90 -3.44 -21.27
CA GLY A 81 -18.56 -2.29 -22.09
C GLY A 81 -19.08 -2.41 -23.52
N PHE A 82 -19.05 -3.60 -24.12
CA PHE A 82 -19.64 -3.84 -25.44
C PHE A 82 -21.16 -3.77 -25.42
N ALA A 83 -21.82 -4.34 -24.41
CA ALA A 83 -23.28 -4.30 -24.28
C ALA A 83 -23.82 -2.88 -24.03
N GLU A 84 -23.03 -2.03 -23.36
CA GLU A 84 -23.34 -0.61 -23.11
C GLU A 84 -22.89 0.31 -24.26
N ASP A 85 -22.42 -0.25 -25.38
CA ASP A 85 -21.95 0.48 -26.57
C ASP A 85 -20.80 1.47 -26.28
N ILE A 86 -20.02 1.19 -25.22
CA ILE A 86 -18.85 1.97 -24.79
C ILE A 86 -17.63 1.63 -25.64
N ILE A 87 -17.52 0.36 -26.08
CA ILE A 87 -16.43 -0.15 -26.91
C ILE A 87 -16.97 -0.87 -28.15
N SER A 88 -16.24 -0.81 -29.25
CA SER A 88 -16.66 -1.47 -30.48
C SER A 88 -16.48 -3.00 -30.40
N ARG A 89 -17.15 -3.73 -31.30
CA ARG A 89 -16.97 -5.18 -31.43
C ARG A 89 -15.52 -5.57 -31.75
N GLU A 90 -14.79 -4.70 -32.44
CA GLU A 90 -13.38 -4.92 -32.80
C GLU A 90 -12.50 -4.75 -31.56
N ASP A 91 -12.70 -3.68 -30.80
CA ASP A 91 -11.98 -3.41 -29.54
C ASP A 91 -12.23 -4.52 -28.51
N ALA A 92 -13.49 -4.95 -28.37
CA ALA A 92 -13.86 -6.03 -27.46
C ALA A 92 -13.20 -7.36 -27.83
N LYS A 93 -12.97 -7.63 -29.13
CA LYS A 93 -12.25 -8.84 -29.57
C LYS A 93 -10.77 -8.76 -29.25
N VAL A 94 -10.14 -7.60 -29.41
CA VAL A 94 -8.72 -7.39 -29.10
C VAL A 94 -8.47 -7.53 -27.60
N MET A 95 -9.36 -7.00 -26.76
CA MET A 95 -9.25 -7.04 -25.30
C MET A 95 -9.52 -8.43 -24.68
N LEU A 96 -10.12 -9.37 -25.43
CA LEU A 96 -10.48 -10.72 -24.94
C LEU A 96 -9.40 -11.80 -25.19
N VAL A 97 -8.26 -11.42 -25.76
CA VAL A 97 -7.12 -12.32 -26.08
C VAL A 97 -6.14 -12.35 -24.93
#